data_AF-A0A7K8PZL3-F1
#
_entry.id   AF-A0A7K8PZL3-F1
#
_cell.length_a   1.000
_cell.length_b   1.000
_cell.length_c   1.000
_cell.angle_alpha   90.00
_cell.angle_beta   90.00
_cell.angle_gamma   90.00
#
_symmetry.space_group_name_H-M   'P 1'
#
loop_
_entity.id
_entity.type
_entity.pdbx_description
1 polymer ?
#
loop_
_entity_poly.entity_id
_entity_poly.type
_entity_poly.pdbx_seq_one_letter_code
_entity_poly.pdbx_strand_id
1 'polypeptide(L)'
;QTRGRFKSKLHSATDSFVGLTVEQKCELAERELAEMKGEIERMNEDLEQTLRNLEAVIEEADVWWTDVKKAISDFEKDIISTISSKTGSIVASEKLLRYMEKKNRQRDLLREKLRLKNYLLKDYKQKLQQQVRQKEQMGETLHEVRLQQLQVRNAQYQEKIDEKNQELLQLKLTSGKTVQVLNFYRRKLQDAMEMSTSLMKDVSQRKELLEKIEREAALVEEQRAEAESVNRQLRKQLADYSVPPVLSYVRKKMAVTDLENSLKAWERKVAIAEMSLQSHRRAWNQVKMSGNQH
;
A
#
# COMPACT_ATOMS: atom_id res chain seq x y z
N GLN A 1 55.85 -25.33 70.73
CA GLN A 1 55.73 -26.51 69.83
C GLN A 1 54.45 -27.23 70.26
N THR A 2 53.42 -27.51 69.47
CA THR A 2 53.26 -27.68 68.02
C THR A 2 51.80 -27.39 67.66
N ARG A 3 51.60 -26.82 66.47
CA ARG A 3 50.34 -26.45 65.81
C ARG A 3 49.41 -27.67 65.63
N GLY A 4 48.15 -27.55 66.07
CA GLY A 4 47.03 -28.35 65.61
C GLY A 4 46.11 -27.50 64.73
N ARG A 5 46.16 -27.74 63.41
CA ARG A 5 45.53 -26.94 62.35
C ARG A 5 44.11 -27.46 62.09
N PHE A 6 43.08 -26.84 62.68
CA PHE A 6 41.69 -27.08 62.28
C PHE A 6 41.44 -26.44 60.91
N LYS A 7 41.34 -27.27 59.87
CA LYS A 7 40.84 -26.88 58.55
C LYS A 7 39.31 -26.96 58.57
N SER A 8 38.62 -25.85 58.82
CA SER A 8 37.21 -25.71 58.45
C SER A 8 37.15 -25.23 57.00
N LYS A 9 36.90 -26.15 56.07
CA LYS A 9 36.39 -25.85 54.73
C LYS A 9 35.02 -25.21 54.90
N LEU A 10 34.94 -23.89 55.02
CA LEU A 10 33.74 -23.15 54.71
C LEU A 10 33.62 -23.16 53.20
N HIS A 11 32.72 -24.02 52.73
CA HIS A 11 32.29 -24.04 51.35
C HIS A 11 31.82 -22.63 50.99
N SER A 12 32.51 -22.07 49.99
CA SER A 12 32.04 -20.99 49.15
C SER A 12 30.72 -21.41 48.50
N ALA A 13 29.60 -21.13 49.16
CA ALA A 13 28.39 -20.79 48.44
C ALA A 13 28.47 -19.29 48.24
N THR A 14 28.94 -18.89 47.05
CA THR A 14 28.57 -17.61 46.48
C THR A 14 27.05 -17.55 46.54
N ASP A 15 26.51 -16.89 47.58
CA ASP A 15 25.31 -16.09 47.43
C ASP A 15 25.65 -15.12 46.31
N SER A 16 25.40 -15.54 45.06
CA SER A 16 25.20 -14.60 43.98
C SER A 16 23.95 -13.85 44.40
N PHE A 17 24.13 -12.77 45.17
CA PHE A 17 23.14 -11.72 45.26
C PHE A 17 22.77 -11.43 43.80
N VAL A 18 21.60 -11.92 43.39
CA VAL A 18 21.04 -11.62 42.10
C VAL A 18 20.84 -10.12 42.17
N GLY A 19 21.79 -9.38 41.58
CA GLY A 19 21.75 -7.94 41.58
C GLY A 19 20.43 -7.51 40.98
N LEU A 20 19.77 -6.54 41.61
CA LEU A 20 18.53 -5.97 41.09
C LEU A 20 18.69 -5.65 39.60
N THR A 21 17.71 -6.06 38.81
CA THR A 21 17.69 -5.74 37.38
C THR A 21 17.68 -4.23 37.20
N VAL A 22 18.10 -3.74 36.03
CA VAL A 22 18.09 -2.29 35.74
C VAL A 22 16.69 -1.72 35.93
N GLU A 23 15.66 -2.47 35.52
CA GLU A 23 14.25 -2.12 35.72
C GLU A 23 13.89 -1.99 37.21
N GLN A 24 14.24 -2.97 38.04
CA GLN A 24 13.99 -2.92 39.49
C GLN A 24 14.74 -1.75 40.17
N LYS A 25 15.93 -1.39 39.68
CA LYS A 25 16.68 -0.23 40.16
C LYS A 25 16.01 1.09 39.76
N CYS A 26 15.47 1.17 38.54
CA CYS A 26 14.69 2.32 38.09
C CYS A 26 13.40 2.47 38.89
N GLU A 27 12.65 1.39 39.10
CA GLU A 27 11.43 1.40 39.93
C GLU A 27 11.73 1.82 41.38
N LEU A 28 12.82 1.33 41.96
CA LEU A 28 13.26 1.74 43.29
C LEU A 28 13.64 3.23 43.31
N ALA A 29 14.41 3.70 42.33
CA ALA A 29 14.80 5.10 42.23
C ALA A 29 13.58 6.03 42.05
N GLU A 30 12.59 5.62 41.26
CA GLU A 30 11.33 6.37 41.09
C GLU A 30 10.51 6.43 42.39
N ARG A 31 10.45 5.31 43.14
CA ARG A 31 9.76 5.28 44.43
C ARG A 31 10.45 6.18 45.46
N GLU A 32 11.76 6.08 45.61
CA GLU A 32 12.56 6.92 46.50
C GLU A 32 12.42 8.41 46.13
N LEU A 33 12.40 8.73 44.82
CA LEU A 33 12.19 10.09 44.33
C LEU A 33 10.77 10.60 44.68
N ALA A 34 9.75 9.75 44.56
CA ALA A 34 8.39 10.09 44.96
C ALA A 34 8.27 10.30 46.49
N GLU A 35 8.92 9.44 47.29
CA GLU A 35 8.96 9.56 48.75
C GLU A 35 9.68 10.84 49.19
N MET A 36 10.86 11.13 48.65
CA MET A 36 11.59 12.37 48.90
C MET A 36 10.80 13.61 48.50
N LYS A 37 10.09 13.59 47.37
CA LYS A 37 9.21 14.69 46.98
C LYS A 37 8.10 14.91 48.01
N GLY A 38 7.44 13.84 48.45
CA GLY A 38 6.41 13.92 49.48
C GLY A 38 6.96 14.38 50.84
N GLU A 39 8.20 14.04 51.19
CA GLU A 39 8.88 14.58 52.37
C GLU A 39 9.18 16.07 52.27
N ILE A 40 9.67 16.52 51.11
CA ILE A 40 9.94 17.94 50.85
C ILE A 40 8.63 18.76 50.91
N GLU A 41 7.55 18.25 50.33
CA GLU A 41 6.24 18.90 50.36
C GLU A 41 5.71 19.04 51.79
N ARG A 42 5.72 17.95 52.57
CA ARG A 42 5.34 17.99 53.99
C ARG A 42 6.19 18.96 54.80
N MET A 43 7.50 18.93 54.61
CA MET A 43 8.40 19.87 55.29
C MET A 43 8.11 21.32 54.91
N ASN A 44 7.80 21.60 53.64
CA ASN A 44 7.42 22.95 53.21
C ASN A 44 6.10 23.38 53.85
N GLU A 45 5.08 22.51 53.91
CA GLU A 45 3.81 22.81 54.58
C GLU A 45 4.00 23.12 56.06
N ASP A 46 4.82 22.33 56.76
CA ASP A 46 5.17 22.55 58.16
C ASP A 46 5.91 23.89 58.35
N LEU A 47 6.90 24.18 57.50
CA LEU A 47 7.64 25.43 57.53
C LEU A 47 6.72 26.64 57.27
N GLU A 48 5.84 26.58 56.28
CA GLU A 48 4.86 27.63 56.02
C GLU A 48 3.92 27.84 57.21
N GLN A 49 3.46 26.76 57.84
CA GLN A 49 2.60 26.86 59.00
C GLN A 49 3.34 27.48 60.20
N THR A 50 4.59 27.10 60.44
CA THR A 50 5.41 27.70 61.50
C THR A 50 5.69 29.17 61.23
N LEU A 51 5.98 29.55 59.99
CA LEU A 51 6.21 30.93 59.60
C LEU A 51 4.96 31.78 59.86
N ARG A 52 3.78 31.33 59.40
CA ARG A 52 2.50 32.02 59.66
C ARG A 52 2.21 32.16 61.16
N ASN A 53 2.54 31.15 61.95
CA ASN A 53 2.38 31.21 63.41
C ASN A 53 3.31 32.24 64.05
N LEU A 54 4.58 32.29 63.62
CA LEU A 54 5.55 33.26 64.11
C LEU A 54 5.16 34.70 63.73
N GLU A 55 4.70 34.92 62.50
CA GLU A 55 4.18 36.22 62.06
C GLU A 55 3.00 36.66 62.94
N ALA A 56 2.03 35.78 63.20
CA ALA A 56 0.90 36.08 64.06
C ALA A 56 1.32 36.43 65.51
N VAL A 57 2.34 35.75 66.05
CA VAL A 57 2.89 36.04 67.37
C VAL A 57 3.60 37.41 67.40
N ILE A 58 4.34 37.76 66.35
CA ILE A 58 4.99 39.07 66.24
C ILE A 58 3.94 40.18 66.17
N GLU A 59 2.92 40.03 65.33
CA GLU A 59 1.81 40.99 65.23
C GLU A 59 1.08 41.17 66.57
N GLU A 60 0.82 40.07 67.30
CA GLU A 60 0.24 40.14 68.63
C GLU A 60 1.15 40.90 69.60
N ALA A 61 2.45 40.57 69.62
CA ALA A 61 3.41 41.24 70.49
C ALA A 61 3.51 42.75 70.21
N ASP A 62 3.48 43.15 68.94
CA ASP A 62 3.49 44.56 68.54
C ASP A 62 2.23 45.30 69.03
N VAL A 63 1.05 44.71 68.86
CA VAL A 63 -0.20 45.27 69.41
C VAL A 63 -0.12 45.40 70.92
N TRP A 64 0.30 44.34 71.62
CA TRP A 64 0.48 44.37 73.08
C TRP A 64 1.47 45.45 73.51
N TRP A 65 2.60 45.61 72.82
CA TRP A 65 3.59 46.63 73.12
C TRP A 65 3.01 48.04 73.01
N THR A 66 2.25 48.32 71.94
CA THR A 66 1.59 49.61 71.77
C THR A 66 0.56 49.89 72.88
N ASP A 67 -0.21 48.88 73.28
CA ASP A 67 -1.21 48.99 74.35
C ASP A 67 -0.56 49.22 75.72
N VAL A 68 0.52 48.49 76.05
CA VAL A 68 1.27 48.66 77.29
C VAL A 68 1.88 50.06 77.36
N LYS A 69 2.52 50.53 76.28
CA LYS A 69 3.11 51.87 76.24
C LYS A 69 2.05 52.96 76.46
N LYS A 70 0.87 52.79 75.86
CA LYS A 70 -0.27 53.68 76.08
C LYS A 70 -0.79 53.60 77.51
N ALA A 71 -0.90 52.41 78.09
CA ALA A 71 -1.35 52.21 79.47
C ALA A 71 -0.40 52.87 80.49
N ILE A 72 0.92 52.78 80.26
CA ILE A 72 1.94 53.46 81.07
C ILE A 72 1.75 54.98 80.98
N SER A 73 1.67 55.53 79.77
CA SER A 73 1.49 56.98 79.57
C SER A 73 0.18 57.50 80.19
N ASP A 74 -0.92 56.76 80.01
CA ASP A 74 -2.21 57.07 80.64
C ASP A 74 -2.12 57.04 82.17
N PHE A 75 -1.41 56.07 82.75
CA PHE A 75 -1.24 55.96 84.19
C PHE A 75 -0.38 57.08 84.77
N GLU A 76 0.74 57.40 84.11
CA GLU A 76 1.60 58.53 84.48
C GLU A 76 0.80 59.84 84.48
N LYS A 77 0.00 60.06 83.43
CA LYS A 77 -0.83 61.25 83.29
C LYS A 77 -1.99 61.30 84.29
N ASP A 78 -2.77 60.24 84.41
CA ASP A 78 -4.03 60.28 85.18
C ASP A 78 -3.81 60.10 86.69
N ILE A 79 -2.74 59.41 87.08
CA ILE A 79 -2.45 59.00 88.47
C ILE A 79 -1.23 59.72 89.00
N ILE A 80 -0.04 59.47 88.42
CA ILE A 80 1.23 59.95 88.99
C ILE A 80 1.27 61.49 89.00
N SER A 81 0.92 62.14 87.88
CA SER A 81 0.94 63.61 87.78
C SER A 81 -0.04 64.28 88.75
N THR A 82 -1.18 63.63 89.05
CA THR A 82 -2.22 64.23 89.90
C THR A 82 -2.00 63.96 91.38
N ILE A 83 -1.34 62.85 91.72
CA ILE A 83 -1.13 62.41 93.11
C ILE A 83 0.23 62.87 93.66
N SER A 84 1.16 63.28 92.79
CA SER A 84 2.53 63.73 93.12
C SER A 84 2.65 64.64 94.36
N SER A 85 1.68 65.55 94.59
CA SER A 85 1.68 66.47 95.73
C SER A 85 0.88 66.01 96.96
N LYS A 86 0.21 64.85 96.91
CA LYS A 86 -0.71 64.32 97.95
C LYS A 86 -0.47 62.84 98.27
N THR A 87 0.73 62.34 97.99
CA THR A 87 1.14 60.95 98.19
C THR A 87 0.89 60.52 99.65
N GLY A 88 0.14 59.43 99.85
CA GLY A 88 -0.25 58.92 101.18
C GLY A 88 -1.61 59.44 101.70
N SER A 89 -2.28 60.34 100.98
CA SER A 89 -3.63 60.80 101.33
C SER A 89 -4.70 59.76 100.99
N ILE A 90 -5.80 59.73 101.77
CA ILE A 90 -7.02 58.96 101.47
C ILE A 90 -7.53 59.28 100.06
N VAL A 91 -7.47 60.55 99.65
CA VAL A 91 -7.92 61.03 98.33
C VAL A 91 -7.08 60.43 97.19
N ALA A 92 -5.77 60.23 97.41
CA ALA A 92 -4.90 59.59 96.44
C ALA A 92 -5.24 58.11 96.25
N SER A 93 -5.47 57.40 97.36
CA SER A 93 -5.85 55.98 97.36
C SER A 93 -7.22 55.75 96.69
N GLU A 94 -8.19 56.62 96.96
CA GLU A 94 -9.52 56.55 96.35
C GLU A 94 -9.47 56.81 94.83
N LYS A 95 -8.61 57.72 94.37
CA LYS A 95 -8.42 57.99 92.94
C LYS A 95 -7.77 56.78 92.23
N LEU A 96 -6.78 56.16 92.85
CA LEU A 96 -6.16 54.93 92.36
C LEU A 96 -7.19 53.78 92.25
N LEU A 97 -8.01 53.60 93.28
CA LEU A 97 -9.08 52.59 93.29
C LEU A 97 -10.06 52.80 92.13
N ARG A 98 -10.56 54.04 91.95
CA ARG A 98 -11.47 54.39 90.85
C ARG A 98 -10.86 54.15 89.47
N TYR A 99 -9.57 54.42 89.31
CA TYR A 99 -8.85 54.11 88.07
C TYR A 99 -8.78 52.61 87.80
N MET A 100 -8.42 51.80 88.81
CA MET A 100 -8.37 50.35 88.69
C MET A 100 -9.75 49.76 88.37
N GLU A 101 -10.81 50.22 89.02
CA GLU A 101 -12.19 49.82 88.71
C GLU A 101 -12.58 50.16 87.26
N LYS A 102 -12.25 51.38 86.80
CA LYS A 102 -12.51 51.81 85.42
C LYS A 102 -11.76 50.92 84.41
N LYS A 103 -10.48 50.62 84.64
CA LYS A 103 -9.69 49.74 83.76
C LYS A 103 -10.20 48.30 83.78
N ASN A 104 -10.61 47.77 84.94
CA ASN A 104 -11.23 46.46 85.05
C ASN A 104 -12.53 46.37 84.23
N ARG A 105 -13.42 47.37 84.36
CA ARG A 105 -14.65 47.44 83.54
C ARG A 105 -14.36 47.50 82.04
N GLN A 106 -13.36 48.27 81.61
CA GLN A 106 -12.95 48.33 80.20
C GLN A 106 -12.44 46.98 79.69
N ARG A 107 -11.63 46.28 80.50
CA ARG A 107 -11.14 44.93 80.18
C ARG A 107 -12.28 43.92 80.05
N ASP A 108 -13.27 43.97 80.93
CA ASP A 108 -14.42 43.07 80.88
C ASP A 108 -15.30 43.32 79.65
N LEU A 109 -15.51 44.59 79.26
CA LEU A 109 -16.20 44.94 78.01
C LEU A 109 -15.45 44.45 76.77
N LEU A 110 -14.12 44.58 76.75
CA LEU A 110 -13.30 44.07 75.65
C LEU A 110 -13.36 42.53 75.57
N ARG A 111 -13.32 41.85 76.72
CA ARG A 111 -13.46 40.40 76.80
C ARG A 111 -14.77 39.92 76.17
N GLU A 112 -15.89 40.54 76.53
CA GLU A 112 -17.19 40.18 75.95
C GLU A 112 -17.26 40.47 74.44
N LYS A 113 -16.71 41.61 73.99
CA LYS A 113 -16.62 41.93 72.56
C LYS A 113 -15.82 40.88 71.78
N LEU A 114 -14.66 40.48 72.30
CA LEU A 114 -13.81 39.45 71.68
C LEU A 114 -14.49 38.08 71.68
N ARG A 115 -15.20 37.73 72.77
CA ARG A 115 -15.96 36.48 72.87
C ARG A 115 -17.04 36.38 71.80
N LEU A 116 -17.83 37.45 71.62
CA LEU A 116 -18.86 37.51 70.57
C LEU A 116 -18.23 37.42 69.17
N LYS A 117 -17.13 38.13 68.92
CA LYS A 117 -16.42 38.06 67.63
C LYS A 117 -15.88 36.66 67.35
N ASN A 118 -15.32 35.99 68.36
CA ASN A 118 -14.83 34.62 68.23
C ASN A 118 -15.97 33.64 67.90
N TYR A 119 -17.11 33.75 68.57
CA TYR A 119 -18.30 32.95 68.28
C TYR A 119 -18.76 33.12 66.82
N LEU A 120 -18.88 34.36 66.34
CA LEU A 120 -19.27 34.66 64.96
C LEU A 120 -18.26 34.12 63.94
N LEU A 121 -16.96 34.28 64.18
CA LEU A 121 -15.92 33.75 63.31
C LEU A 121 -15.92 32.22 63.27
N LYS A 122 -16.20 31.57 64.40
CA LYS A 122 -16.31 30.11 64.48
C LYS A 122 -17.50 29.59 63.67
N ASP A 123 -18.67 30.23 63.78
CA ASP A 123 -19.85 29.90 62.97
C ASP A 123 -19.60 30.13 61.47
N TYR A 124 -18.95 31.24 61.12
CA TYR A 124 -18.57 31.53 59.74
C TYR A 124 -17.57 30.50 59.16
N LYS A 125 -16.54 30.13 59.93
CA LYS A 125 -15.61 29.05 59.57
C LYS A 125 -16.34 27.74 59.32
N GLN A 126 -17.29 27.38 60.19
CA GLN A 126 -18.05 26.15 60.06
C GLN A 126 -18.91 26.14 58.78
N LYS A 127 -19.55 27.26 58.44
CA LYS A 127 -20.31 27.43 57.19
C LYS A 127 -19.41 27.30 55.96
N LEU A 128 -18.24 27.94 55.95
CA LEU A 128 -17.29 27.82 54.84
C LEU A 128 -16.79 26.38 54.69
N GLN A 129 -16.43 25.71 55.78
CA GLN A 129 -16.01 24.30 55.75
C GLN A 129 -17.12 23.36 55.24
N GLN A 130 -18.40 23.69 55.49
CA GLN A 130 -19.51 22.92 54.94
C GLN A 130 -19.68 23.16 53.44
N GLN A 131 -19.54 24.39 52.97
CA GLN A 131 -19.59 24.73 51.54
C GLN A 131 -18.46 24.06 50.75
N VAL A 132 -17.24 24.03 51.29
CA VAL A 132 -16.10 23.34 50.68
C VAL A 132 -16.42 21.85 50.52
N ARG A 133 -16.87 21.18 51.59
CA ARG A 133 -17.24 19.76 51.55
C ARG A 133 -18.36 19.46 50.54
N GLN A 134 -19.38 20.31 50.46
CA GLN A 134 -20.44 20.16 49.48
C GLN A 134 -19.93 20.31 48.04
N LYS A 135 -19.03 21.27 47.79
CA LYS A 135 -18.42 21.46 46.47
C LYS A 135 -17.50 20.31 46.07
N GLU A 136 -16.74 19.75 47.01
CA GLU A 136 -15.90 18.57 46.79
C GLU A 136 -16.74 17.36 46.40
N GLN A 137 -17.78 17.02 47.18
CA GLN A 137 -18.68 15.90 46.89
C GLN A 137 -19.44 16.06 45.57
N MET A 138 -19.93 17.28 45.29
CA MET A 138 -20.58 17.58 44.01
C MET A 138 -19.60 17.50 42.85
N GLY A 139 -18.36 17.94 43.06
CA GLY A 139 -17.26 17.80 42.12
C GLY A 139 -17.00 16.34 41.79
N GLU A 140 -16.72 15.51 42.79
CA GLU A 140 -16.45 14.06 42.62
C GLU A 140 -17.56 13.35 41.83
N THR A 141 -18.82 13.57 42.21
CA THR A 141 -19.98 12.95 41.54
C THR A 141 -20.08 13.37 40.07
N LEU A 142 -19.88 14.67 39.77
CA LEU A 142 -19.90 15.17 38.40
C LEU A 142 -18.74 14.64 37.56
N HIS A 143 -17.55 14.49 38.16
CA HIS A 143 -16.39 13.92 37.49
C HIS A 143 -16.62 12.43 37.17
N GLU A 144 -17.19 11.66 38.10
CA GLU A 144 -17.49 10.25 37.89
C GLU A 144 -18.53 10.05 36.77
N VAL A 145 -19.63 10.79 36.78
CA VAL A 145 -20.64 10.73 35.71
C VAL A 145 -20.03 11.11 34.36
N ARG A 146 -19.18 12.16 34.32
CA ARG A 146 -18.51 12.57 33.08
C ARG A 146 -17.53 11.51 32.57
N LEU A 147 -16.81 10.85 33.48
CA LEU A 147 -15.91 9.75 33.16
C LEU A 147 -16.70 8.56 32.59
N GLN A 148 -17.80 8.17 33.23
CA GLN A 148 -18.69 7.11 32.75
C GLN A 148 -19.27 7.45 31.36
N GLN A 149 -19.71 8.69 31.15
CA GLN A 149 -20.18 9.13 29.82
C GLN A 149 -19.09 9.04 28.75
N LEU A 150 -17.84 9.40 29.08
CA LEU A 150 -16.71 9.24 28.17
C LEU A 150 -16.42 7.78 27.87
N GLN A 151 -16.46 6.91 28.88
CA GLN A 151 -16.27 5.47 28.71
C GLN A 151 -17.35 4.85 27.81
N VAL A 152 -18.63 5.19 28.04
CA VAL A 152 -19.75 4.73 27.20
C VAL A 152 -19.58 5.22 25.76
N ARG A 153 -19.24 6.49 25.57
CA ARG A 153 -19.03 7.05 24.23
C ARG A 153 -17.85 6.38 23.52
N ASN A 154 -16.77 6.10 24.23
CA ASN A 154 -15.60 5.41 23.69
C ASN A 154 -15.96 3.99 23.26
N ALA A 155 -16.66 3.23 24.12
CA ALA A 155 -17.16 1.90 23.79
C ALA A 155 -18.05 1.90 22.54
N GLN A 156 -18.97 2.86 22.42
CA GLN A 156 -19.82 3.02 21.22
C GLN A 156 -19.02 3.32 19.95
N TYR A 157 -17.96 4.12 20.04
CA TYR A 157 -17.10 4.38 18.88
C TYR A 157 -16.27 3.17 18.52
N GLN A 158 -15.78 2.41 19.51
CA GLN A 158 -15.03 1.19 19.27
C GLN A 158 -15.88 0.16 18.54
N GLU A 159 -17.13 -0.05 18.98
CA GLU A 159 -18.09 -0.94 18.31
C GLU A 159 -18.33 -0.52 16.85
N LYS A 160 -18.57 0.77 16.60
CA LYS A 160 -18.72 1.29 15.22
C LYS A 160 -17.47 1.10 14.37
N ILE A 161 -16.29 1.27 14.94
CA ILE A 161 -15.02 1.02 14.23
C ILE A 161 -14.92 -0.46 13.86
N ASP A 162 -15.28 -1.35 14.78
CA ASP A 162 -15.22 -2.80 14.55
C ASP A 162 -16.24 -3.24 13.49
N GLU A 163 -17.48 -2.73 13.52
CA GLU A 163 -18.47 -2.92 12.46
C GLU A 163 -17.94 -2.48 11.08
N LYS A 164 -17.37 -1.27 11.00
CA LYS A 164 -16.81 -0.75 9.75
C LYS A 164 -15.61 -1.54 9.25
N ASN A 165 -14.77 -2.04 10.16
CA ASN A 165 -13.66 -2.91 9.80
C ASN A 165 -14.14 -4.26 9.25
N GLN A 166 -15.20 -4.83 9.82
CA GLN A 166 -15.82 -6.05 9.30
C GLN A 166 -16.44 -5.82 7.90
N GLU A 167 -17.17 -4.73 7.70
CA GLU A 167 -17.69 -4.33 6.37
C GLU A 167 -16.56 -4.21 5.34
N LEU A 168 -15.48 -3.50 5.72
CA LEU A 168 -14.31 -3.32 4.86
C LEU A 168 -13.64 -4.64 4.49
N LEU A 169 -13.51 -5.57 5.45
CA LEU A 169 -12.94 -6.89 5.21
C LEU A 169 -13.79 -7.69 4.21
N GLN A 170 -15.12 -7.68 4.37
CA GLN A 170 -16.03 -8.37 3.45
C GLN A 170 -15.96 -7.78 2.03
N LEU A 171 -15.89 -6.45 1.92
CA LEU A 171 -15.72 -5.77 0.64
C LEU A 171 -14.38 -6.11 -0.01
N LYS A 172 -13.29 -6.16 0.76
CA LYS A 172 -11.96 -6.58 0.24
C LYS A 172 -11.98 -8.01 -0.29
N LEU A 173 -12.58 -8.95 0.45
CA LEU A 173 -12.71 -10.34 0.01
C LEU A 173 -13.55 -10.45 -1.27
N THR A 174 -14.67 -9.74 -1.33
CA THR A 174 -15.56 -9.75 -2.50
C THR A 174 -14.86 -9.13 -3.71
N SER A 175 -14.20 -7.98 -3.54
CA SER A 175 -13.39 -7.33 -4.59
C SER A 175 -12.30 -8.26 -5.12
N GLY A 176 -11.57 -8.94 -4.23
CA GLY A 176 -10.56 -9.93 -4.61
C GLY A 176 -11.14 -11.07 -5.44
N LYS A 177 -12.28 -11.65 -5.03
CA LYS A 177 -12.99 -12.69 -5.80
C LYS A 177 -13.43 -12.18 -7.17
N THR A 178 -14.02 -10.98 -7.23
CA THR A 178 -14.45 -10.35 -8.49
C THR A 178 -13.28 -10.15 -9.45
N VAL A 179 -12.12 -9.69 -8.96
CA VAL A 179 -10.91 -9.55 -9.78
C VAL A 179 -10.41 -10.90 -10.30
N GLN A 180 -10.44 -11.95 -9.47
CA GLN A 180 -10.07 -13.30 -9.93
C GLN A 180 -10.99 -13.79 -11.06
N VAL A 181 -12.31 -13.63 -10.89
CA VAL A 181 -13.30 -14.01 -11.91
C VAL A 181 -13.11 -13.19 -13.19
N LEU A 182 -12.92 -11.88 -13.07
CA LEU A 182 -12.66 -10.99 -14.21
C LEU A 182 -11.42 -11.44 -14.98
N ASN A 183 -10.32 -11.71 -14.28
CA ASN A 183 -9.07 -12.16 -14.90
C ASN A 183 -9.23 -13.53 -15.59
N PHE A 184 -10.02 -14.43 -15.02
CA PHE A 184 -10.33 -15.70 -15.64
C PHE A 184 -11.07 -15.53 -16.98
N TYR A 185 -12.13 -14.71 -17.01
CA TYR A 185 -12.87 -14.45 -18.25
C TYR A 185 -12.05 -13.65 -19.26
N ARG A 186 -11.18 -12.73 -18.81
CA ARG A 186 -10.26 -12.00 -19.68
C ARG A 186 -9.31 -12.95 -20.42
N ARG A 187 -8.74 -13.95 -19.73
CA ARG A 187 -7.89 -14.97 -20.38
C ARG A 187 -8.69 -15.81 -21.37
N LYS A 188 -9.86 -16.33 -20.98
CA LYS A 188 -10.72 -17.09 -21.89
C LYS A 188 -11.08 -16.32 -23.16
N LEU A 189 -11.36 -15.03 -23.04
CA LEU A 189 -11.65 -14.16 -24.18
C LEU A 189 -10.41 -14.00 -25.07
N GLN A 190 -9.24 -13.79 -24.46
CA GLN A 190 -7.99 -13.70 -25.20
C GLN A 190 -7.68 -14.99 -25.97
N ASP A 191 -7.79 -16.15 -25.32
CA ASP A 191 -7.59 -17.46 -25.95
C ASP A 191 -8.56 -17.67 -27.14
N ALA A 192 -9.83 -17.31 -26.97
CA ALA A 192 -10.83 -17.40 -28.03
C ALA A 192 -10.53 -16.44 -29.20
N MET A 193 -10.01 -15.25 -28.90
CA MET A 193 -9.62 -14.26 -29.92
C MET A 193 -8.39 -14.73 -30.71
N GLU A 194 -7.39 -15.30 -30.03
CA GLU A 194 -6.22 -15.91 -30.64
C GLU A 194 -6.64 -17.09 -31.55
N MET A 195 -7.53 -17.96 -31.08
CA MET A 195 -8.09 -19.05 -31.90
C MET A 195 -8.89 -18.53 -33.10
N SER A 196 -9.68 -17.46 -32.93
CA SER A 196 -10.41 -16.86 -34.04
C SER A 196 -9.47 -16.29 -35.10
N THR A 197 -8.38 -15.62 -34.68
CA THR A 197 -7.40 -15.07 -35.62
C THR A 197 -6.63 -16.18 -36.35
N SER A 198 -6.28 -17.29 -35.67
CA SER A 198 -5.66 -18.44 -36.33
C SER A 198 -6.62 -19.09 -37.33
N LEU A 199 -7.89 -19.28 -36.96
CA LEU A 199 -8.91 -19.83 -37.86
C LEU A 199 -9.16 -18.93 -39.08
N MET A 200 -9.15 -17.61 -38.90
CA MET A 200 -9.29 -16.68 -40.03
C MET A 200 -8.13 -16.81 -41.01
N LYS A 201 -6.89 -16.94 -40.52
CA LYS A 201 -5.70 -17.18 -41.36
C LYS A 201 -5.79 -18.53 -42.08
N ASP A 202 -6.25 -19.56 -41.39
CA ASP A 202 -6.49 -20.90 -41.94
C ASP A 202 -7.54 -20.88 -43.05
N VAL A 203 -8.61 -20.11 -42.87
CA VAL A 203 -9.66 -19.93 -43.88
C VAL A 203 -9.12 -19.17 -45.09
N SER A 204 -8.33 -18.12 -44.91
CA SER A 204 -7.75 -17.38 -46.03
C SER A 204 -6.79 -18.26 -46.85
N GLN A 205 -5.92 -19.02 -46.18
CA GLN A 205 -5.00 -19.96 -46.83
C GLN A 205 -5.76 -21.05 -47.61
N ARG A 206 -6.81 -21.63 -47.03
CA ARG A 206 -7.64 -22.63 -47.72
C ARG A 206 -8.37 -22.05 -48.93
N LYS A 207 -8.86 -20.81 -48.85
CA LYS A 207 -9.48 -20.12 -50.00
C LYS A 207 -8.49 -19.92 -51.14
N GLU A 208 -7.27 -19.47 -50.84
CA GLU A 208 -6.21 -19.32 -51.86
C GLU A 208 -5.82 -20.65 -52.52
N LEU A 209 -5.75 -21.73 -51.73
CA LEU A 209 -5.47 -23.06 -52.27
C LEU A 209 -6.63 -23.57 -53.14
N LEU A 210 -7.86 -23.38 -52.71
CA LEU A 210 -9.05 -23.77 -53.47
C LEU A 210 -9.09 -23.04 -54.81
N GLU A 211 -8.80 -21.74 -54.83
CA GLU A 211 -8.72 -20.97 -56.07
C GLU A 211 -7.62 -21.49 -57.03
N LYS A 212 -6.49 -21.97 -56.49
CA LYS A 212 -5.45 -22.62 -57.29
C LYS A 212 -5.93 -23.94 -57.90
N ILE A 213 -6.57 -24.78 -57.09
CA ILE A 213 -7.10 -26.07 -57.54
C ILE A 213 -8.21 -25.86 -58.59
N GLU A 214 -9.09 -24.88 -58.42
CA GLU A 214 -10.13 -24.54 -59.40
C GLU A 214 -9.52 -24.10 -60.75
N ARG A 215 -8.46 -23.28 -60.71
CA ARG A 215 -7.71 -22.88 -61.91
C ARG A 215 -7.04 -24.07 -62.60
N GLU A 216 -6.41 -24.96 -61.84
CA GLU A 216 -5.79 -26.18 -62.37
C GLU A 216 -6.84 -27.14 -62.94
N ALA A 217 -7.97 -27.34 -62.26
CA ALA A 217 -9.06 -28.19 -62.72
C ALA A 217 -9.67 -27.68 -64.03
N ALA A 218 -9.87 -26.36 -64.17
CA ALA A 218 -10.34 -25.77 -65.42
C ALA A 218 -9.38 -26.04 -66.59
N LEU A 219 -8.07 -25.88 -66.35
CA LEU A 219 -7.03 -26.15 -67.33
C LEU A 219 -6.97 -27.64 -67.72
N VAL A 220 -7.10 -28.54 -66.74
CA VAL A 220 -7.14 -29.99 -66.99
C VAL A 220 -8.38 -30.39 -67.79
N GLU A 221 -9.55 -29.82 -67.50
CA GLU A 221 -10.76 -30.07 -68.29
C GLU A 221 -10.65 -29.53 -69.72
N GLU A 222 -10.01 -28.38 -69.94
CA GLU A 222 -9.72 -27.85 -71.28
C GLU A 222 -8.81 -28.82 -72.06
N GLN A 223 -7.68 -29.22 -71.47
CA GLN A 223 -6.76 -30.19 -72.06
C GLN A 223 -7.43 -31.54 -72.34
N ARG A 224 -8.27 -32.00 -71.41
CA ARG A 224 -9.05 -33.23 -71.59
C ARG A 224 -10.02 -33.09 -72.77
N ALA A 225 -10.72 -31.98 -72.91
CA ALA A 225 -11.64 -31.73 -74.03
C ALA A 225 -10.91 -31.71 -75.38
N GLU A 226 -9.73 -31.07 -75.44
CA GLU A 226 -8.86 -31.10 -76.63
C GLU A 226 -8.42 -32.53 -76.98
N ALA A 227 -7.89 -33.27 -76.00
CA ALA A 227 -7.45 -34.65 -76.18
C ALA A 227 -8.60 -35.57 -76.61
N GLU A 228 -9.80 -35.40 -76.03
CA GLU A 228 -11.01 -36.13 -76.46
C GLU A 228 -11.40 -35.79 -77.89
N SER A 229 -11.33 -34.52 -78.30
CA SER A 229 -11.60 -34.08 -79.67
C SER A 229 -10.66 -34.76 -80.68
N VAL A 230 -9.35 -34.74 -80.39
CA VAL A 230 -8.32 -35.42 -81.20
C VAL A 230 -8.57 -36.93 -81.24
N ASN A 231 -8.85 -37.57 -80.10
CA ASN A 231 -9.13 -39.01 -80.05
C ASN A 231 -10.36 -39.37 -80.89
N ARG A 232 -11.43 -38.56 -80.82
CA ARG A 232 -12.62 -38.74 -81.68
C ARG A 232 -12.26 -38.61 -83.17
N GLN A 233 -11.40 -37.66 -83.55
CA GLN A 233 -10.93 -37.53 -84.95
C GLN A 233 -10.13 -38.76 -85.39
N LEU A 234 -9.16 -39.21 -84.58
CA LEU A 234 -8.34 -40.39 -84.88
C LEU A 234 -9.19 -41.67 -84.99
N ARG A 235 -10.19 -41.85 -84.12
CA ARG A 235 -11.13 -42.97 -84.20
C ARG A 235 -11.95 -42.95 -85.49
N LYS A 236 -12.39 -41.76 -85.94
CA LYS A 236 -13.06 -41.61 -87.25
C LYS A 236 -12.12 -42.01 -88.38
N GLN A 237 -10.89 -41.48 -88.39
CA GLN A 237 -9.87 -41.84 -89.39
C GLN A 237 -9.58 -43.35 -89.40
N LEU A 238 -9.53 -43.99 -88.24
CA LEU A 238 -9.33 -45.44 -88.12
C LEU A 238 -10.52 -46.25 -88.63
N ALA A 239 -11.75 -45.78 -88.39
CA ALA A 239 -12.96 -46.40 -88.94
C ALA A 239 -13.04 -46.25 -90.47
N ASP A 240 -12.61 -45.10 -91.00
CA ASP A 240 -12.53 -44.82 -92.44
C ASP A 240 -11.34 -45.54 -93.11
N TYR A 241 -10.37 -46.01 -92.31
CA TYR A 241 -9.19 -46.71 -92.79
C TYR A 241 -9.51 -48.17 -93.14
N SER A 242 -9.67 -48.44 -94.43
CA SER A 242 -9.77 -49.80 -94.96
C SER A 242 -8.42 -50.25 -95.52
N VAL A 243 -7.88 -51.35 -94.98
CA VAL A 243 -6.66 -51.98 -95.50
C VAL A 243 -6.90 -52.41 -96.96
N PRO A 244 -6.15 -51.89 -97.94
CA PRO A 244 -6.31 -52.31 -99.33
C PRO A 244 -6.02 -53.81 -99.46
N PRO A 245 -6.83 -54.58 -100.20
CA PRO A 245 -6.57 -56.00 -100.44
C PRO A 245 -5.15 -56.22 -100.96
N VAL A 246 -4.45 -57.27 -100.49
CA VAL A 246 -3.03 -57.54 -100.83
C VAL A 246 -2.78 -57.51 -102.34
N LEU A 247 -3.71 -58.01 -103.14
CA LEU A 247 -3.64 -57.97 -104.60
C LEU A 247 -3.66 -56.55 -105.19
N SER A 248 -4.42 -55.62 -104.60
CA SER A 248 -4.43 -54.20 -104.99
C SER A 248 -3.09 -53.54 -104.69
N TYR A 249 -2.51 -53.82 -103.53
CA TYR A 249 -1.17 -53.33 -103.16
C TYR A 249 -0.10 -53.90 -104.08
N VAL A 250 -0.11 -55.21 -104.35
CA VAL A 250 0.82 -55.87 -105.27
C VAL A 250 0.69 -55.32 -106.68
N ARG A 251 -0.53 -55.10 -107.20
CA ARG A 251 -0.73 -54.45 -108.51
C ARG A 251 -0.19 -53.04 -108.56
N LYS A 252 -0.43 -52.22 -107.53
CA LYS A 252 0.14 -50.87 -107.45
C LYS A 252 1.67 -50.92 -107.33
N LYS A 253 2.24 -51.87 -106.60
CA LYS A 253 3.69 -52.05 -106.49
C LYS A 253 4.30 -52.52 -107.81
N MET A 254 3.66 -53.44 -108.52
CA MET A 254 4.06 -53.84 -109.87
C MET A 254 4.00 -52.66 -110.84
N ALA A 255 2.93 -51.85 -110.80
CA ALA A 255 2.84 -50.65 -111.62
C ALA A 255 3.96 -49.65 -111.31
N VAL A 256 4.35 -49.50 -110.04
CA VAL A 256 5.51 -48.67 -109.65
C VAL A 256 6.80 -49.26 -110.21
N THR A 257 7.02 -50.58 -110.11
CA THR A 257 8.24 -51.21 -110.65
C THR A 257 8.28 -51.18 -112.18
N ASP A 258 7.14 -51.29 -112.86
CA ASP A 258 7.04 -51.18 -114.31
C ASP A 258 7.33 -49.75 -114.76
N LEU A 259 6.82 -48.75 -114.02
CA LEU A 259 7.17 -47.36 -114.23
C LEU A 259 8.66 -47.10 -114.01
N GLU A 260 9.25 -47.63 -112.93
CA GLU A 260 10.70 -47.55 -112.68
C GLU A 260 11.53 -48.21 -113.80
N ASN A 261 11.10 -49.36 -114.31
CA ASN A 261 11.75 -50.04 -115.44
C ASN A 261 11.60 -49.26 -116.75
N SER A 262 10.43 -48.67 -116.99
CA SER A 262 10.18 -47.81 -118.15
C SER A 262 11.03 -46.55 -118.09
N LEU A 263 11.20 -45.97 -116.90
CA LEU A 263 12.05 -44.81 -116.64
C LEU A 263 13.51 -45.15 -116.94
N LYS A 264 14.02 -46.29 -116.45
CA LYS A 264 15.35 -46.80 -116.81
C LYS A 264 15.51 -47.09 -118.31
N ALA A 265 14.46 -47.58 -118.98
CA ALA A 265 14.50 -47.81 -120.42
C ALA A 265 14.57 -46.49 -121.21
N TRP A 266 13.83 -45.47 -120.76
CA TRP A 266 13.91 -44.12 -121.32
C TRP A 266 15.28 -43.48 -121.06
N GLU A 267 15.84 -43.62 -119.86
CA GLU A 267 17.22 -43.20 -119.56
C GLU A 267 18.24 -43.82 -120.52
N ARG A 268 18.13 -45.13 -120.80
CA ARG A 268 18.99 -45.80 -121.80
C ARG A 268 18.77 -45.29 -123.22
N LYS A 269 17.53 -45.03 -123.63
CA LYS A 269 17.23 -44.44 -124.95
C LYS A 269 17.81 -43.04 -125.10
N VAL A 270 17.74 -42.23 -124.04
CA VAL A 270 18.38 -40.90 -123.98
C VAL A 270 19.90 -41.05 -124.12
N ALA A 271 20.53 -41.98 -123.39
CA ALA A 271 21.96 -42.23 -123.52
C ALA A 271 22.38 -42.67 -124.94
N ILE A 272 21.59 -43.51 -125.62
CA ILE A 272 21.84 -43.91 -127.02
C ILE A 272 21.69 -42.71 -127.97
N ALA A 273 20.68 -41.86 -127.76
CA ALA A 273 20.48 -40.65 -128.53
C ALA A 273 21.61 -39.62 -128.33
N GLU A 274 22.16 -39.54 -127.11
CA GLU A 274 23.35 -38.73 -126.84
C GLU A 274 24.60 -39.28 -127.53
N MET A 275 24.81 -40.60 -127.52
CA MET A 275 25.93 -41.24 -128.23
C MET A 275 25.82 -41.11 -129.76
N SER A 276 24.60 -41.20 -130.32
CA SER A 276 24.38 -40.99 -131.75
C SER A 276 24.58 -39.53 -132.14
N LEU A 277 24.12 -38.57 -131.33
CA LEU A 277 24.42 -37.14 -131.49
C LEU A 277 25.93 -36.88 -131.44
N GLN A 278 26.66 -37.54 -130.53
CA GLN A 278 28.12 -37.42 -130.44
C GLN A 278 28.82 -38.00 -131.67
N SER A 279 28.31 -39.11 -132.22
CA SER A 279 28.83 -39.73 -133.45
C SER A 279 28.55 -38.87 -134.69
N HIS A 280 27.35 -38.29 -134.81
CA HIS A 280 27.04 -37.33 -135.87
C HIS A 280 27.89 -36.05 -135.77
N ARG A 281 28.18 -35.56 -134.55
CA ARG A 281 29.13 -34.46 -134.34
C ARG A 281 30.56 -34.82 -134.78
N ARG A 282 31.01 -36.06 -134.55
CA ARG A 282 32.33 -36.54 -135.01
C ARG A 282 32.38 -36.67 -136.54
N ALA A 283 31.34 -37.22 -137.18
CA ALA A 283 31.23 -37.32 -138.63
C ALA A 283 31.17 -35.93 -139.31
N TRP A 284 30.42 -34.98 -138.73
CA TRP A 284 30.37 -33.59 -139.20
C TRP A 284 31.72 -32.88 -139.12
N ASN A 285 32.47 -33.11 -138.03
CA ASN A 285 33.82 -32.55 -137.90
C ASN A 285 34.84 -33.17 -138.88
N GLN A 286 34.64 -34.43 -139.31
CA GLN A 286 35.50 -35.09 -140.29
C GLN A 286 35.28 -34.57 -141.72
N VAL A 287 34.03 -34.25 -142.08
CA VAL A 287 33.65 -33.56 -143.34
C VAL A 287 34.17 -32.10 -143.35
N LYS A 288 34.18 -31.43 -142.19
CA LYS A 288 34.73 -30.07 -142.06
C LYS A 288 36.25 -29.98 -142.28
N MET A 289 37.00 -31.07 -142.05
CA MET A 289 38.47 -31.09 -142.20
C MET A 289 38.96 -31.53 -143.59
N SER A 290 38.08 -32.08 -144.44
CA SER A 290 38.43 -32.59 -145.78
C SER A 290 37.98 -31.70 -146.96
N GLY A 291 37.31 -30.56 -146.68
CA GLY A 291 36.99 -29.53 -147.67
C GLY A 291 37.96 -28.35 -147.74
N ASN A 292 39.02 -28.32 -146.91
CA ASN A 292 40.02 -27.24 -146.85
C ASN A 292 41.27 -27.51 -147.72
N GLN A 293 41.11 -28.27 -148.81
CA GLN A 293 42.07 -28.38 -149.92
C GLN A 293 41.33 -28.19 -151.25
N HIS A 294 40.86 -26.97 -151.48
CA HIS A 294 41.01 -26.19 -152.71
C HIS A 294 40.73 -24.71 -152.39
#